data_AF-A0A6T5V8F2-F1
#
_entry.id   AF-A0A6T5V8F2-F1
#
_cell.length_a   1.000
_cell.length_b   1.000
_cell.length_c   1.000
_cell.angle_alpha   90.00
_cell.angle_beta   90.00
_cell.angle_gamma   90.00
#
_symmetry.space_group_name_H-M   'P 1'
#
loop_
_entity.id
_entity.type
_entity.pdbx_description
1 polymer ?
#
loop_
_entity_poly.entity_id
_entity_poly.type
_entity_poly.pdbx_seq_one_letter_code
_entity_poly.pdbx_strand_id
1 'polypeptide(L)'
;MWFVSQFVHGRRRTYRYFNSWFRIDAGNLKGNSIYIRNKYNLSDAKQAEKPSTTWERGAISVKNVDVTNPYLETIRRTHDPAMQIKTLEDELKGSIGQALGKQGRKVLMWMKVMEQEREKYESLKSDLGPSSHRDEVAVVKAYNDARDKALHARWELVVHRQAAGFLVGNHKYVHEMFPIAEKLVASKTDKSHDTCSKTNDEELKGNQFGDQLDWWQKIGRWR
;
A
#
# COMPACT_ATOMS: atom_id res chain seq x y z
N MET A 1 -26.06 -32.85 -1.17
CA MET A 1 -26.25 -33.42 0.18
C MET A 1 -25.02 -34.26 0.49
N TRP A 2 -24.17 -33.81 1.42
CA TRP A 2 -23.39 -34.57 2.41
C TRP A 2 -22.63 -33.51 3.23
N PHE A 3 -23.02 -33.39 4.49
CA PHE A 3 -22.38 -32.54 5.51
C PHE A 3 -21.08 -33.23 5.96
N VAL A 4 -19.97 -32.50 6.01
CA VAL A 4 -18.90 -32.78 7.00
C VAL A 4 -18.48 -31.45 7.59
N SER A 5 -19.01 -31.23 8.80
CA SER A 5 -18.55 -30.25 9.76
C SER A 5 -17.32 -30.81 10.46
N GLN A 6 -16.17 -30.13 10.40
CA GLN A 6 -15.16 -30.24 11.45
C GLN A 6 -14.68 -28.85 11.87
N PHE A 7 -15.16 -28.50 13.06
CA PHE A 7 -14.71 -27.45 13.93
C PHE A 7 -13.28 -27.76 14.39
N VAL A 8 -12.33 -26.85 14.12
CA VAL A 8 -11.08 -26.76 14.92
C VAL A 8 -10.99 -25.36 15.49
N HIS A 9 -10.91 -25.33 16.81
CA HIS A 9 -10.87 -24.16 17.65
C HIS A 9 -9.58 -23.35 17.49
N GLY A 10 -9.72 -22.02 17.57
CA GLY A 10 -8.85 -21.24 18.45
C GLY A 10 -7.64 -20.52 17.81
N ARG A 11 -7.89 -19.34 17.26
CA ARG A 11 -7.39 -18.03 17.76
C ARG A 11 -7.71 -16.95 16.72
N ARG A 12 -8.88 -16.32 16.88
CA ARG A 12 -9.20 -15.09 16.17
C ARG A 12 -8.30 -13.98 16.72
N ARG A 13 -7.21 -13.65 16.01
CA ARG A 13 -6.56 -12.35 16.19
C ARG A 13 -7.47 -11.31 15.59
N THR A 14 -8.22 -10.62 16.44
CA THR A 14 -8.94 -9.41 16.07
C THR A 14 -7.91 -8.33 15.80
N TYR A 15 -7.82 -7.90 14.54
CA TYR A 15 -7.13 -6.66 14.20
C TYR A 15 -7.97 -5.50 14.74
N ARG A 16 -7.59 -4.97 15.90
CA ARG A 16 -8.09 -3.66 16.34
C ARG A 16 -7.54 -2.61 15.38
N TYR A 17 -8.42 -2.09 14.54
CA TYR A 17 -8.19 -0.84 13.83
C TYR A 17 -7.90 0.25 14.85
N PHE A 18 -6.64 0.69 14.91
CA PHE A 18 -6.23 1.85 15.68
C PHE A 18 -6.63 3.09 14.88
N ASN A 19 -7.88 3.54 15.07
CA ASN A 19 -8.30 4.88 14.68
C ASN A 19 -7.57 5.87 15.59
N SER A 20 -6.39 6.31 15.19
CA SER A 20 -5.74 7.49 15.75
C SER A 20 -6.55 8.70 15.32
N TRP A 21 -7.40 9.14 16.24
CA TRP A 21 -8.06 10.44 16.20
C TRP A 21 -6.99 11.53 16.15
N PHE A 22 -7.00 12.34 15.09
CA PHE A 22 -6.40 13.66 15.12
C PHE A 22 -7.18 14.51 16.13
N ARG A 23 -6.60 14.69 17.31
CA ARG A 23 -7.03 15.68 18.30
C ARG A 23 -6.43 17.02 17.85
N ILE A 24 -7.23 17.86 17.21
CA ILE A 24 -6.87 19.25 16.93
C ILE A 24 -7.15 20.03 18.22
N ASP A 25 -6.09 20.46 18.89
CA ASP A 25 -6.18 21.35 20.04
C ASP A 25 -6.72 22.71 19.58
N ALA A 26 -7.95 23.01 20.00
CA ALA A 26 -8.57 24.32 19.82
C ALA A 26 -7.89 25.33 20.76
N GLY A 27 -6.87 26.02 20.22
CA GLY A 27 -6.21 27.15 20.84
C GLY A 27 -7.17 28.32 21.06
N ASN A 28 -7.45 28.55 22.33
CA ASN A 28 -8.12 29.67 22.99
C ASN A 28 -7.67 31.06 22.47
N LEU A 29 -8.43 31.68 21.57
CA LEU A 29 -8.26 33.10 21.19
C LEU A 29 -9.19 33.96 22.06
N LYS A 30 -8.65 34.42 23.19
CA LYS A 30 -9.27 35.48 24.01
C LYS A 30 -9.29 36.79 23.24
N GLY A 31 -10.46 37.41 23.21
CA GLY A 31 -10.75 38.62 22.45
C GLY A 31 -9.97 39.85 22.93
N ASN A 32 -9.66 40.70 21.96
CA ASN A 32 -9.44 42.13 22.16
C ASN A 32 -10.48 42.87 21.33
N SER A 33 -11.59 43.23 21.97
CA SER A 33 -12.61 44.11 21.42
C SER A 33 -12.13 45.56 21.56
N ILE A 34 -11.65 46.15 20.46
CA ILE A 34 -11.32 47.58 20.38
C ILE A 34 -12.57 48.27 19.82
N TYR A 35 -13.33 48.94 20.69
CA TYR A 35 -14.43 49.81 20.26
C TYR A 35 -13.87 51.13 19.71
N ILE A 36 -13.80 51.25 18.39
CA ILE A 36 -13.61 52.54 17.72
C ILE A 36 -14.98 53.21 17.60
N ARG A 37 -15.20 54.22 18.46
CA ARG A 37 -16.40 55.07 18.44
C ARG A 37 -16.28 56.10 17.32
N ASN A 38 -16.73 55.74 16.12
CA ASN A 38 -16.92 56.69 15.02
C ASN A 38 -18.22 57.48 15.23
N LYS A 39 -18.10 58.76 15.59
CA LYS A 39 -19.18 59.74 15.49
C LYS A 39 -19.18 60.26 14.05
N TYR A 40 -20.16 59.84 13.25
CA TYR A 40 -20.51 60.52 12.01
C TYR A 40 -21.94 61.04 12.07
N ASN A 41 -22.06 62.28 11.62
CA ASN A 41 -23.27 63.09 11.62
C ASN A 41 -24.39 62.45 10.81
N LEU A 42 -25.58 62.58 11.38
CA LEU A 42 -26.85 62.09 10.88
C LEU A 42 -27.49 63.16 9.98
N SER A 43 -27.06 63.25 8.72
CA SER A 43 -27.79 64.00 7.70
C SER A 43 -27.31 63.62 6.31
N ASP A 44 -27.68 62.41 5.86
CA ASP A 44 -28.02 62.16 4.47
C ASP A 44 -28.68 60.78 4.40
N ALA A 45 -30.01 60.80 4.26
CA ALA A 45 -30.82 59.62 4.05
C ALA A 45 -30.55 59.07 2.64
N LYS A 46 -29.48 58.30 2.49
CA LYS A 46 -29.37 57.30 1.42
C LYS A 46 -29.64 55.94 2.05
N GLN A 47 -30.58 55.22 1.45
CA GLN A 47 -31.07 53.91 1.89
C GLN A 47 -29.90 53.04 2.37
N ALA A 48 -29.96 52.60 3.61
CA ALA A 48 -29.01 51.65 4.16
C ALA A 48 -29.18 50.33 3.40
N GLU A 49 -28.38 50.14 2.35
CA GLU A 49 -28.21 48.85 1.71
C GLU A 49 -27.74 47.87 2.78
N LYS A 50 -28.60 46.91 3.10
CA LYS A 50 -28.25 45.80 4.00
C LYS A 50 -26.91 45.24 3.51
N PRO A 51 -25.93 44.95 4.40
CA PRO A 51 -24.64 44.43 3.97
C PRO A 51 -24.91 43.14 3.21
N SER A 52 -24.87 43.22 1.88
CA SER A 52 -25.21 42.10 1.02
C SER A 52 -24.28 40.97 1.40
N THR A 53 -24.87 39.84 1.76
CA THR A 53 -24.10 38.65 2.10
C THR A 53 -23.17 38.32 0.95
N THR A 54 -21.94 37.89 1.25
CA THR A 54 -20.86 37.75 0.24
C THR A 54 -21.26 36.85 -0.94
N TRP A 55 -22.15 35.88 -0.70
CA TRP A 55 -22.72 35.01 -1.73
C TRP A 55 -23.71 35.74 -2.66
N GLU A 56 -24.42 36.75 -2.17
CA GLU A 56 -25.43 37.53 -2.90
C GLU A 56 -24.78 38.43 -3.96
N ARG A 57 -23.60 39.00 -3.64
CA ARG A 57 -22.74 39.72 -4.62
C ARG A 57 -22.23 38.79 -5.72
N GLY A 58 -21.85 37.56 -5.35
CA GLY A 58 -21.46 36.54 -6.30
C GLY A 58 -22.62 36.14 -7.21
N ALA A 59 -23.81 35.93 -6.65
CA ALA A 59 -25.00 35.55 -7.41
C ALA A 59 -25.48 36.65 -8.37
N ILE A 60 -25.40 37.93 -7.98
CA ILE A 60 -25.71 39.06 -8.87
C ILE A 60 -24.70 39.14 -10.02
N SER A 61 -23.42 38.86 -9.75
CA SER A 61 -22.36 38.90 -10.77
C SER A 61 -22.45 37.77 -11.81
N VAL A 62 -23.10 36.64 -11.46
CA VAL A 62 -23.28 35.47 -12.36
C VAL A 62 -24.48 35.62 -13.30
N LYS A 63 -25.45 36.50 -12.98
CA LYS A 63 -26.66 36.70 -13.81
C LYS A 63 -26.41 37.38 -15.17
N ASN A 64 -25.22 37.93 -15.41
CA ASN A 64 -24.84 38.47 -16.71
C ASN A 64 -24.34 37.34 -17.61
N VAL A 65 -25.26 36.80 -18.42
CA VAL A 65 -25.09 35.66 -19.36
C VAL A 65 -24.33 36.08 -20.63
N ASP A 66 -23.92 37.34 -20.73
CA ASP A 66 -23.13 37.82 -21.87
C ASP A 66 -21.72 37.20 -21.86
N VAL A 67 -21.23 36.88 -23.06
CA VAL A 67 -19.97 36.14 -23.30
C VAL A 67 -18.73 36.81 -22.67
N THR A 68 -18.82 38.09 -22.29
CA THR A 68 -17.73 38.94 -21.78
C THR A 68 -17.87 39.32 -20.30
N ASN A 69 -18.23 38.38 -19.43
CA ASN A 69 -18.29 38.66 -17.99
C ASN A 69 -16.89 38.59 -17.33
N PRO A 70 -16.31 39.71 -16.84
CA PRO A 70 -14.97 39.74 -16.25
C PRO A 70 -14.84 38.90 -14.97
N TYR A 71 -15.94 38.68 -14.26
CA TYR A 71 -15.97 37.81 -13.08
C TYR A 71 -15.76 36.34 -13.46
N LEU A 72 -16.43 35.86 -14.52
CA LEU A 72 -16.25 34.50 -15.02
C LEU A 72 -14.85 34.28 -15.59
N GLU A 73 -14.26 35.29 -16.23
CA GLU A 73 -12.86 35.23 -16.68
C GLU A 73 -11.86 35.15 -15.51
N THR A 74 -12.11 35.87 -14.42
CA THR A 74 -11.30 35.77 -13.20
C THR A 74 -11.40 34.38 -12.58
N ILE A 75 -12.59 33.79 -12.52
CA ILE A 75 -12.80 32.41 -12.07
C ILE A 75 -12.09 31.41 -12.99
N ARG A 76 -12.24 31.53 -14.32
CA ARG A 76 -11.56 30.64 -15.28
C ARG A 76 -10.04 30.69 -15.15
N ARG A 77 -9.46 31.88 -14.91
CA ARG A 77 -8.01 32.04 -14.67
C ARG A 77 -7.55 31.45 -13.35
N THR A 78 -8.39 31.50 -12.31
CA THR A 78 -8.03 31.07 -10.95
C THR A 78 -8.32 29.59 -10.72
N HIS A 79 -9.35 29.06 -11.38
CA HIS A 79 -9.88 27.72 -11.21
C HIS A 79 -9.95 27.02 -12.58
N ASP A 80 -8.80 26.86 -13.23
CA ASP A 80 -8.71 26.00 -14.40
C ASP A 80 -8.89 24.53 -13.97
N PRO A 81 -9.98 23.85 -14.38
CA PRO A 81 -10.20 22.46 -14.02
C PRO A 81 -9.09 21.53 -14.50
N ALA A 82 -8.45 21.85 -15.63
CA ALA A 82 -7.36 21.03 -16.17
C ALA A 82 -6.14 21.05 -15.24
N MET A 83 -5.78 22.24 -14.73
CA MET A 83 -4.72 22.39 -13.73
C MET A 83 -5.03 21.63 -12.44
N GLN A 84 -6.27 21.72 -11.94
CA GLN A 84 -6.68 21.03 -10.72
C GLN A 84 -6.65 19.50 -10.86
N ILE A 85 -7.13 18.98 -11.99
CA ILE A 85 -7.06 17.54 -12.30
C ILE A 85 -5.60 17.08 -12.29
N LYS A 86 -4.70 17.83 -12.93
CA LYS A 86 -3.27 17.50 -12.95
C LYS A 86 -2.66 17.47 -11.55
N THR A 87 -2.97 18.45 -10.69
CA THR A 87 -2.50 18.46 -9.31
C THR A 87 -2.97 17.22 -8.55
N LEU A 88 -4.25 16.84 -8.68
CA LEU A 88 -4.79 15.63 -8.05
C LEU A 88 -4.13 14.35 -8.59
N GLU A 89 -3.84 14.28 -9.88
CA GLU A 89 -3.11 13.16 -10.47
C GLU A 89 -1.71 13.01 -9.87
N ASP A 90 -0.98 14.13 -9.71
CA ASP A 90 0.37 14.12 -9.18
C ASP A 90 0.39 13.74 -7.69
N GLU A 91 -0.58 14.22 -6.90
CA GLU A 91 -0.78 13.81 -5.51
C GLU A 91 -1.11 12.31 -5.38
N LEU A 92 -1.95 11.79 -6.27
CA LEU A 92 -2.31 10.38 -6.31
C LEU A 92 -1.10 9.51 -6.69
N LYS A 93 -0.35 9.90 -7.73
CA LYS A 93 0.90 9.22 -8.14
C LYS A 93 1.92 9.21 -7.00
N GLY A 94 2.08 10.34 -6.30
CA GLY A 94 2.94 10.44 -5.13
C GLY A 94 2.53 9.47 -4.02
N SER A 95 1.24 9.42 -3.70
CA SER A 95 0.69 8.53 -2.67
C SER A 95 0.86 7.04 -3.01
N ILE A 96 0.59 6.66 -4.26
CA ILE A 96 0.80 5.30 -4.78
C ILE A 96 2.29 4.94 -4.72
N GLY A 97 3.17 5.83 -5.18
CA GLY A 97 4.62 5.63 -5.15
C GLY A 97 5.14 5.41 -3.73
N GLN A 98 4.68 6.20 -2.75
CA GLN A 98 5.04 6.01 -1.35
C GLN A 98 4.56 4.67 -0.79
N ALA A 99 3.33 4.26 -1.12
CA ALA A 99 2.79 2.97 -0.70
C ALA A 99 3.58 1.80 -1.27
N LEU A 100 3.89 1.82 -2.58
CA LEU A 100 4.73 0.81 -3.22
C LEU A 100 6.15 0.78 -2.64
N GLY A 101 6.73 1.95 -2.36
CA GLY A 101 8.03 2.05 -1.70
C GLY A 101 8.06 1.48 -0.28
N LYS A 102 6.95 1.55 0.47
CA LYS A 102 6.82 0.86 1.76
C LYS A 102 6.80 -0.66 1.60
N GLN A 103 6.12 -1.18 0.56
CA GLN A 103 6.08 -2.62 0.29
C GLN A 103 7.44 -3.16 -0.17
N GLY A 104 8.14 -2.44 -1.07
CA GLY A 104 9.49 -2.79 -1.49
C GLY A 104 10.47 -2.88 -0.30
N ARG A 105 10.36 -1.96 0.66
CA ARG A 105 11.17 -2.00 1.90
C ARG A 105 10.94 -3.26 2.73
N LYS A 106 9.72 -3.83 2.76
CA LYS A 106 9.48 -5.10 3.46
C LYS A 106 10.25 -6.26 2.83
N VAL A 107 10.29 -6.32 1.49
CA VAL A 107 11.05 -7.34 0.75
C VAL A 107 12.54 -7.23 1.10
N LEU A 108 13.10 -6.02 1.00
CA LEU A 108 14.51 -5.75 1.34
C LEU A 108 14.85 -6.09 2.79
N MET A 109 13.94 -5.79 3.73
CA MET A 109 14.11 -6.13 5.13
C MET A 109 14.28 -7.65 5.32
N TRP A 110 13.40 -8.47 4.73
CA TRP A 110 13.51 -9.93 4.84
C TRP A 110 14.72 -10.49 4.10
N MET A 111 15.10 -9.91 2.96
CA MET A 111 16.35 -10.27 2.29
C MET A 111 17.58 -9.99 3.16
N LYS A 112 17.60 -8.87 3.90
CA LYS A 112 18.67 -8.57 4.85
C LYS A 112 18.73 -9.60 5.99
N VAL A 113 17.59 -9.99 6.54
CA VAL A 113 17.52 -11.05 7.57
C VAL A 113 18.02 -12.39 7.01
N MET A 114 17.62 -12.72 5.77
CA MET A 114 18.08 -13.93 5.08
C MET A 114 19.61 -13.94 4.91
N GLU A 115 20.22 -12.82 4.54
CA GLU A 115 21.68 -12.71 4.43
C GLU A 115 22.37 -12.88 5.79
N GLN A 116 21.83 -12.29 6.85
CA GLN A 116 22.37 -12.46 8.21
C GLN A 116 22.33 -13.93 8.68
N GLU A 117 21.25 -14.66 8.39
CA GLU A 117 21.19 -16.09 8.71
C GLU A 117 22.14 -16.91 7.83
N ARG A 118 22.39 -16.49 6.59
CA ARG A 118 23.37 -17.12 5.72
C ARG A 118 24.80 -16.95 6.24
N GLU A 119 25.17 -15.75 6.66
CA GLU A 119 26.50 -15.48 7.25
C GLU A 119 26.72 -16.36 8.49
N LYS A 120 25.70 -16.51 9.36
CA LYS A 120 25.76 -17.42 10.51
C LYS A 120 25.92 -18.88 10.11
N TYR A 121 25.23 -19.31 9.05
CA TYR A 121 25.37 -20.65 8.52
C TYR A 121 26.80 -20.90 8.01
N GLU A 122 27.37 -19.93 7.29
CA GLU A 122 28.75 -20.01 6.77
C GLU A 122 29.78 -20.03 7.91
N SER A 123 29.60 -19.25 8.98
CA SER A 123 30.49 -19.30 10.16
C SER A 123 30.40 -20.63 10.91
N LEU A 124 29.19 -21.19 11.06
CA LEU A 124 29.02 -22.52 11.69
C LEU A 124 29.62 -23.64 10.85
N LYS A 125 29.68 -23.46 9.53
CA LYS A 125 30.28 -24.42 8.60
C LYS A 125 31.81 -24.35 8.61
N SER A 126 32.41 -23.19 8.86
CA SER A 126 33.86 -23.06 9.04
C SER A 126 34.34 -23.64 10.37
N ASP A 127 33.51 -23.55 11.41
CA ASP A 127 33.78 -24.14 12.71
C ASP A 127 33.51 -25.66 12.66
N LEU A 128 34.54 -26.45 12.33
CA LEU A 128 34.51 -27.93 12.15
C LEU A 128 34.17 -28.76 13.41
N GLY A 129 33.46 -28.19 14.38
CA GLY A 129 33.11 -28.83 15.65
C GLY A 129 31.90 -29.78 15.53
N PRO A 130 31.94 -30.97 16.16
CA PRO A 130 30.83 -31.94 16.15
C PRO A 130 29.56 -31.46 16.88
N SER A 131 29.65 -30.40 17.69
CA SER A 131 28.50 -29.75 18.35
C SER A 131 27.65 -28.89 17.39
N SER A 132 28.14 -28.61 16.18
CA SER A 132 27.58 -27.62 15.24
C SER A 132 26.27 -28.08 14.57
N HIS A 133 25.99 -29.38 14.48
CA HIS A 133 24.87 -29.86 13.66
C HIS A 133 23.48 -29.41 14.13
N ARG A 134 23.25 -29.33 15.45
CA ARG A 134 21.96 -28.85 15.99
C ARG A 134 21.74 -27.37 15.67
N ASP A 135 22.80 -26.59 15.77
CA ASP A 135 22.77 -25.15 15.51
C ASP A 135 22.66 -24.88 14.00
N GLU A 136 23.30 -25.69 13.16
CA GLU A 136 23.14 -25.68 11.70
C GLU A 136 21.67 -25.85 11.29
N VAL A 137 20.98 -26.87 11.83
CA VAL A 137 19.56 -27.12 11.51
C VAL A 137 18.68 -25.94 11.95
N ALA A 138 18.98 -25.31 13.09
CA ALA A 138 18.23 -24.15 13.56
C ALA A 138 18.42 -22.92 12.65
N VAL A 139 19.64 -22.65 12.21
CA VAL A 139 19.96 -21.54 11.30
C VAL A 139 19.36 -21.78 9.91
N VAL A 140 19.47 -23.01 9.37
CA VAL A 140 18.84 -23.38 8.09
C VAL A 140 17.33 -23.17 8.14
N LYS A 141 16.69 -23.55 9.25
CA LYS A 141 15.26 -23.30 9.45
C LYS A 141 14.94 -21.80 9.49
N ALA A 142 15.71 -21.01 10.24
CA ALA A 142 15.51 -19.56 10.34
C ALA A 142 15.68 -18.86 8.98
N TYR A 143 16.69 -19.27 8.20
CA TYR A 143 16.91 -18.80 6.83
C TYR A 143 15.70 -19.11 5.94
N ASN A 144 15.21 -20.36 5.96
CA ASN A 144 14.09 -20.79 5.14
C ASN A 144 12.77 -20.08 5.53
N ASP A 145 12.54 -19.84 6.83
CA ASP A 145 11.42 -19.05 7.33
C ASP A 145 11.50 -17.59 6.86
N ALA A 146 12.70 -16.98 6.88
CA ALA A 146 12.92 -15.63 6.37
C ALA A 146 12.70 -15.56 4.85
N ARG A 147 13.15 -16.58 4.11
CA ARG A 147 12.93 -16.70 2.66
C ARG A 147 11.45 -16.79 2.30
N ASP A 148 10.68 -17.61 3.01
CA ASP A 148 9.25 -17.75 2.74
C ASP A 148 8.49 -16.44 3.03
N LYS A 149 8.91 -15.67 4.05
CA LYS A 149 8.42 -14.29 4.29
C LYS A 149 8.83 -13.31 3.20
N ALA A 150 10.06 -13.40 2.69
CA ALA A 150 10.52 -12.58 1.57
C ALA A 150 9.72 -12.86 0.29
N LEU A 151 9.45 -14.14 0.00
CA LEU A 151 8.60 -14.55 -1.13
C LEU A 151 7.18 -14.01 -0.99
N HIS A 152 6.59 -14.11 0.21
CA HIS A 152 5.26 -13.58 0.47
C HIS A 152 5.22 -12.06 0.29
N ALA A 153 6.18 -11.32 0.87
CA ALA A 153 6.28 -9.87 0.69
C ALA A 153 6.48 -9.47 -0.78
N ARG A 154 7.24 -10.26 -1.55
CA ARG A 154 7.43 -10.04 -3.00
C ARG A 154 6.12 -10.25 -3.76
N TRP A 155 5.35 -11.28 -3.42
CA TRP A 155 4.02 -11.49 -3.97
C TRP A 155 3.06 -10.33 -3.64
N GLU A 156 3.05 -9.85 -2.39
CA GLU A 156 2.26 -8.66 -2.02
C GLU A 156 2.64 -7.45 -2.88
N LEU A 157 3.93 -7.22 -3.11
CA LEU A 157 4.42 -6.13 -3.95
C LEU A 157 3.92 -6.26 -5.40
N VAL A 158 3.94 -7.46 -5.98
CA VAL A 158 3.38 -7.71 -7.32
C VAL A 158 1.90 -7.35 -7.36
N VAL A 159 1.10 -7.82 -6.40
CA VAL A 159 -0.34 -7.56 -6.32
C VAL A 159 -0.61 -6.06 -6.18
N HIS A 160 0.13 -5.36 -5.31
CA HIS A 160 -0.01 -3.91 -5.16
C HIS A 160 0.35 -3.14 -6.43
N ARG A 161 1.36 -3.60 -7.18
CA ARG A 161 1.71 -3.01 -8.48
C ARG A 161 0.61 -3.25 -9.52
N GLN A 162 0.01 -4.45 -9.57
CA GLN A 162 -1.13 -4.71 -10.45
C GLN A 162 -2.32 -3.81 -10.12
N ALA A 163 -2.63 -3.65 -8.82
CA ALA A 163 -3.70 -2.76 -8.36
C ALA A 163 -3.45 -1.28 -8.72
N ALA A 164 -2.18 -0.88 -8.84
CA ALA A 164 -1.77 0.44 -9.31
C ALA A 164 -1.71 0.58 -10.84
N GLY A 165 -2.09 -0.45 -11.60
CA GLY A 165 -2.14 -0.43 -13.07
C GLY A 165 -0.89 -0.93 -13.80
N PHE A 166 0.12 -1.45 -13.08
CA PHE A 166 1.30 -2.06 -13.71
C PHE A 166 0.99 -3.49 -14.18
N LEU A 167 0.42 -3.63 -15.38
CA LEU A 167 0.00 -4.93 -15.93
C LEU A 167 1.12 -5.62 -16.72
N VAL A 168 1.78 -4.90 -17.62
CA VAL A 168 2.76 -5.48 -18.56
C VAL A 168 4.12 -5.63 -17.88
N GLY A 169 4.69 -6.85 -17.94
CA GLY A 169 6.06 -7.12 -17.46
C GLY A 169 6.26 -7.00 -15.95
N ASN A 170 5.18 -6.87 -15.16
CA ASN A 170 5.27 -6.59 -13.73
C ASN A 170 6.04 -7.66 -12.95
N HIS A 171 5.73 -8.93 -13.18
CA HIS A 171 6.40 -10.06 -12.52
C HIS A 171 7.90 -10.08 -12.82
N LYS A 172 8.28 -9.98 -14.10
CA LYS A 172 9.68 -9.96 -14.53
C LYS A 172 10.46 -8.85 -13.83
N TYR A 173 9.93 -7.62 -13.86
CA TYR A 173 10.56 -6.48 -13.20
C TYR A 173 10.76 -6.69 -11.70
N VAL A 174 9.74 -7.20 -10.99
CA VAL A 174 9.84 -7.43 -9.54
C VAL A 174 10.82 -8.57 -9.22
N HIS A 175 10.89 -9.61 -10.05
CA HIS A 175 11.82 -10.71 -9.85
C HIS A 175 13.28 -10.30 -10.12
N GLU A 176 13.53 -9.46 -11.13
CA GLU A 176 14.85 -8.92 -11.43
C GLU A 176 15.33 -7.93 -10.36
N MET A 177 14.44 -7.07 -9.87
CA MET A 177 14.78 -6.08 -8.84
C MET A 177 14.98 -6.71 -7.45
N PHE A 178 14.26 -7.79 -7.14
CA PHE A 178 14.30 -8.46 -5.83
C PHE A 178 14.60 -9.97 -6.00
N PRO A 179 15.85 -10.32 -6.36
CA PRO A 179 16.27 -11.71 -6.46
C PRO A 179 16.32 -12.34 -5.06
N ILE A 180 15.59 -13.44 -4.88
CA ILE A 180 15.56 -14.20 -3.62
C ILE A 180 16.26 -15.53 -3.87
N ALA A 181 17.29 -15.81 -3.07
CA ALA A 181 18.09 -17.03 -3.18
C ALA A 181 17.26 -18.30 -2.90
N GLU A 182 17.82 -19.46 -3.26
CA GLU A 182 17.19 -20.76 -3.07
C GLU A 182 17.20 -21.20 -1.59
N LYS A 183 16.42 -22.23 -1.26
CA LYS A 183 16.36 -22.76 0.11
C LYS A 183 17.70 -23.39 0.49
N LEU A 184 18.16 -23.16 1.72
CA LEU A 184 19.29 -23.90 2.26
C LEU A 184 18.82 -25.31 2.67
N VAL A 185 19.63 -26.31 2.35
CA VAL A 185 19.43 -27.70 2.75
C VAL A 185 20.49 -28.04 3.78
N ALA A 186 20.08 -28.49 4.97
CA ALA A 186 21.00 -28.95 5.99
C ALA A 186 21.79 -30.15 5.46
N SER A 187 23.08 -30.24 5.82
CA SER A 187 23.89 -31.41 5.49
C SER A 187 23.21 -32.66 6.06
N LYS A 188 22.82 -33.59 5.17
CA LYS A 188 22.18 -34.84 5.60
C LYS A 188 23.20 -35.59 6.45
N THR A 189 22.91 -35.77 7.74
CA THR A 189 23.54 -36.87 8.46
C THR A 189 23.06 -38.14 7.78
N ASP A 190 23.99 -38.91 7.22
CA ASP A 190 23.74 -40.24 6.67
C ASP A 190 23.14 -41.15 7.78
N LYS A 191 21.84 -41.02 8.01
CA LYS A 191 21.05 -42.02 8.69
C LYS A 191 20.32 -42.79 7.61
N SER A 192 21.00 -43.84 7.18
CA SER A 192 20.40 -45.05 6.62
C SER A 192 19.05 -45.35 7.27
N HIS A 193 18.09 -45.72 6.41
CA HIS A 193 16.91 -46.52 6.74
C HIS A 193 15.82 -45.84 7.59
N ASP A 194 14.82 -45.25 6.91
CA ASP A 194 13.51 -45.88 6.95
C ASP A 194 12.65 -45.51 5.74
N THR A 195 12.18 -46.59 5.11
CA THR A 195 11.25 -46.71 4.00
C THR A 195 9.96 -45.92 4.22
N CYS A 196 9.57 -45.08 3.26
CA CYS A 196 8.28 -45.16 2.56
C CYS A 196 8.21 -44.04 1.51
N SER A 197 8.99 -44.18 0.44
CA SER A 197 8.65 -43.54 -0.83
C SER A 197 7.44 -44.27 -1.39
N LYS A 198 6.25 -43.75 -1.13
CA LYS A 198 5.11 -43.93 -2.03
C LYS A 198 5.05 -42.71 -2.93
N THR A 199 5.80 -42.80 -4.01
CA THR A 199 5.52 -42.06 -5.25
C THR A 199 4.18 -42.56 -5.78
N ASN A 200 3.10 -41.91 -5.35
CA ASN A 200 1.87 -41.93 -6.14
C ASN A 200 2.01 -40.84 -7.21
N ASP A 201 2.76 -41.19 -8.26
CA ASP A 201 2.51 -40.68 -9.61
C ASP A 201 1.18 -41.26 -10.06
N GLU A 202 0.07 -40.80 -9.47
CA GLU A 202 -1.23 -40.89 -10.10
C GLU A 202 -1.55 -39.54 -10.70
N GLU A 203 -1.36 -39.52 -12.02
CA GLU A 203 -2.05 -38.81 -13.07
C GLU A 203 -3.44 -38.24 -12.69
N LEU A 204 -3.49 -37.28 -11.77
CA LEU A 204 -4.63 -36.38 -11.63
C LEU A 204 -4.58 -35.40 -12.81
N LYS A 205 -5.11 -35.84 -13.95
CA LYS A 205 -5.81 -34.98 -14.93
C LYS A 205 -7.06 -34.37 -14.29
N GLY A 206 -6.93 -33.80 -13.08
CA GLY A 206 -7.89 -32.85 -12.59
C GLY A 206 -7.67 -31.61 -13.41
N ASN A 207 -8.68 -31.21 -14.20
CA ASN A 207 -8.75 -29.96 -14.95
C ASN A 207 -7.85 -28.93 -14.27
N GLN A 208 -6.64 -28.75 -14.80
CA GLN A 208 -5.77 -27.66 -14.40
C GLN A 208 -6.61 -26.44 -14.71
N PHE A 209 -7.23 -25.88 -13.67
CA PHE A 209 -7.72 -24.54 -13.67
C PHE A 209 -6.47 -23.74 -14.03
N GLY A 210 -6.33 -23.49 -15.34
CA GLY A 210 -5.13 -22.95 -15.95
C GLY A 210 -4.67 -21.85 -15.04
N ASP A 211 -3.40 -21.95 -14.65
CA ASP A 211 -2.67 -21.04 -13.79
C ASP A 211 -3.42 -19.72 -13.68
N GLN A 212 -3.87 -19.33 -12.49
CA GLN A 212 -4.76 -18.18 -12.32
C GLN A 212 -4.22 -16.93 -13.07
N LEU A 213 -2.89 -16.87 -13.27
CA LEU A 213 -2.15 -15.97 -14.14
C LEU A 213 -2.55 -15.99 -15.62
N ASP A 214 -2.77 -17.16 -16.22
CA ASP A 214 -3.20 -17.39 -17.60
C ASP A 214 -4.62 -16.85 -17.85
N TRP A 215 -5.51 -16.99 -16.85
CA TRP A 215 -6.84 -16.37 -16.88
C TRP A 215 -6.75 -14.83 -16.88
N TRP A 216 -5.90 -14.24 -16.03
CA TRP A 216 -5.68 -12.80 -16.01
C TRP A 216 -5.02 -12.27 -17.28
N GLN A 217 -4.07 -13.01 -17.87
CA GLN A 217 -3.45 -12.67 -19.16
C GLN A 217 -4.47 -12.69 -20.32
N LYS A 218 -5.47 -13.57 -20.24
CA LYS A 218 -6.52 -13.70 -21.25
C LYS A 218 -7.59 -12.60 -21.18
N ILE A 219 -7.95 -12.13 -19.97
CA ILE A 219 -8.97 -11.09 -19.78
C ILE A 219 -8.41 -9.67 -19.87
N GLY A 220 -7.14 -9.45 -19.51
CA GLY A 220 -6.53 -8.11 -19.45
C GLY A 220 -6.25 -7.43 -20.80
N ARG A 221 -6.49 -8.11 -21.93
CA ARG A 221 -6.40 -7.51 -23.28
C ARG A 221 -7.71 -6.80 -23.63
N TRP A 222 -7.99 -5.66 -22.99
CA TRP A 222 -8.96 -4.72 -23.53
C TRP A 222 -8.31 -4.07 -24.77
N ARG A 223 -8.83 -4.42 -25.95
CA ARG A 223 -8.56 -3.71 -27.21
C ARG A 223 -9.41 -2.45 -27.29
#